data_AF-A0A4R4W9D0-F1
#
_entry.id   AF-A0A4R4W9D0-F1
#
_cell.length_a   1.000
_cell.length_b   1.000
_cell.length_c   1.000
_cell.angle_alpha   90.00
_cell.angle_beta   90.00
_cell.angle_gamma   90.00
#
_symmetry.space_group_name_H-M   'P 1'
#
loop_
_entity.id
_entity.type
_entity.pdbx_description
1 polymer ?
#
loop_
_entity_poly.entity_id
_entity_poly.type
_entity_poly.pdbx_seq_one_letter_code
_entity_poly.pdbx_strand_id
1 'polypeptide(L)'
;MVLFVPELARSYGFALSVAATAGILLLAPRWRDRLSAAQQDDSDAPPPQDRSAGPRPHPRGAPWPALGGDPGRVRNDPQARVRSDSQVRDRSDPEGSGRSDPQGRDQDGGLWRDVRNGSRAAESRRGKSRSSVRLPRWLAEAIAVPAAAQVAVTPVLVLMSGQLTPVALIANLLVAPAVAPATLLGFGAALVTPVWLDGARFMVVPAGYAVGWIITVARWSVSLPYATVPWPGGLPGLGLLALAVAVGILILRRRAWRAIALTAAGAALVAVLVIRPIATPWPPKGWLMVMCDVGQGDGIVVAAGPGRGVVVDTGPDPVAMDRCLRGLGVEDVPLLVLTHPHADHVGGLPGVLRDRRVGAVVVSPQRAMARASARVSGTLEGRRIPEWTVSPGTRWTFGPSEVTVLAPDPASGEVTGQGEGSAINNSSVVLHVRWRSGSVLLSGDLETEAQEEVLRRSAIRADILKIPHHGSNRQSPAFLEAVGARAALISVGSDNGYGHPAPSTLALLRRLGAAVHRTDHSGDLAVVETEGGMAVVSRGPAP
;
A
#
# COMPACT_ATOMS: atom_id res chain seq x y z
N MET A 1 -5.15 -32.96 13.41
CA MET A 1 -6.05 -31.90 13.92
C MET A 1 -7.52 -32.27 13.82
N VAL A 2 -8.21 -32.13 12.68
CA VAL A 2 -9.69 -32.33 12.62
C VAL A 2 -10.16 -33.71 13.14
N LEU A 3 -9.41 -34.80 12.90
CA LEU A 3 -9.71 -36.13 13.45
C LEU A 3 -9.67 -36.22 15.00
N PHE A 4 -9.07 -35.24 15.68
CA PHE A 4 -8.93 -35.17 17.14
C PHE A 4 -9.74 -34.01 17.75
N VAL A 5 -10.04 -32.97 16.96
CA VAL A 5 -10.87 -31.82 17.36
C VAL A 5 -11.83 -31.51 16.19
N PRO A 6 -12.96 -32.23 16.07
CA PRO A 6 -13.86 -32.10 14.93
C PRO A 6 -14.53 -30.72 14.83
N GLU A 7 -14.67 -30.00 15.95
CA GLU A 7 -15.19 -28.63 15.98
C GLU A 7 -14.37 -27.63 15.14
N LEU A 8 -13.07 -27.91 14.91
CA LEU A 8 -12.27 -27.10 13.98
C LEU A 8 -12.83 -27.09 12.55
N ALA A 9 -13.58 -28.12 12.15
CA ALA A 9 -14.23 -28.18 10.84
C ALA A 9 -15.38 -27.17 10.68
N ARG A 10 -15.91 -26.61 11.78
CA ARG A 10 -16.90 -25.52 11.77
C ARG A 10 -16.27 -24.12 11.72
N SER A 11 -14.93 -24.01 11.80
CA SER A 11 -14.25 -22.72 11.78
C SER A 11 -14.19 -22.12 10.37
N TYR A 12 -14.31 -20.79 10.27
CA TYR A 12 -14.09 -20.08 9.01
C TYR A 12 -12.68 -20.32 8.46
N GLY A 13 -11.65 -20.41 9.32
CA GLY A 13 -10.28 -20.75 8.89
C GLY A 13 -10.18 -22.08 8.15
N PHE A 14 -10.89 -23.11 8.62
CA PHE A 14 -10.98 -24.39 7.90
C PHE A 14 -11.74 -24.25 6.58
N ALA A 15 -12.89 -23.57 6.57
CA ALA A 15 -13.68 -23.36 5.35
C ALA A 15 -12.90 -22.59 4.27
N LEU A 16 -12.17 -21.54 4.65
CA LEU A 16 -11.29 -20.76 3.77
C LEU A 16 -10.15 -21.64 3.21
N SER A 17 -9.52 -22.47 4.04
CA SER A 17 -8.43 -23.37 3.63
C SER A 17 -8.89 -24.46 2.65
N VAL A 18 -10.03 -25.11 2.94
CA VAL A 18 -10.63 -26.11 2.05
C VAL A 18 -11.05 -25.49 0.72
N ALA A 19 -11.69 -24.30 0.75
CA ALA A 19 -12.06 -23.57 -0.45
C ALA A 19 -10.84 -23.20 -1.30
N ALA A 20 -9.79 -22.64 -0.69
CA ALA A 20 -8.54 -22.32 -1.40
C ALA A 20 -7.94 -23.56 -2.07
N THR A 21 -7.85 -24.68 -1.34
CA THR A 21 -7.28 -25.94 -1.84
C THR A 21 -8.10 -26.51 -2.99
N ALA A 22 -9.43 -26.52 -2.87
CA ALA A 22 -10.33 -26.96 -3.93
C ALA A 22 -10.23 -26.07 -5.17
N GLY A 23 -10.13 -24.75 -5.01
CA GLY A 23 -9.89 -23.81 -6.09
C GLY A 23 -8.60 -24.11 -6.83
N ILE A 24 -7.48 -24.22 -6.10
CA ILE A 24 -6.15 -24.54 -6.66
C ILE A 24 -6.19 -25.85 -7.45
N LEU A 25 -6.76 -26.93 -6.90
CA LEU A 25 -6.78 -28.24 -7.57
C LEU A 25 -7.72 -28.30 -8.79
N LEU A 26 -8.90 -27.66 -8.73
CA LEU A 26 -9.95 -27.81 -9.75
C LEU A 26 -9.93 -26.76 -10.87
N LEU A 27 -9.36 -25.57 -10.58
CA LEU A 27 -9.36 -24.42 -11.49
C LEU A 27 -7.96 -24.11 -12.03
N ALA A 28 -6.92 -24.07 -11.16
CA ALA A 28 -5.61 -23.55 -11.55
C ALA A 28 -4.95 -24.30 -12.73
N PRO A 29 -5.00 -25.64 -12.85
CA PRO A 29 -4.42 -26.34 -14.00
C PRO A 29 -5.06 -25.89 -15.31
N ARG A 30 -6.40 -25.89 -15.37
CA ARG A 30 -7.18 -25.45 -16.55
C ARG A 30 -6.97 -23.98 -16.90
N TRP A 31 -6.59 -23.15 -15.92
CA TRP A 31 -6.32 -21.72 -16.14
C TRP A 31 -4.90 -21.49 -16.61
N ARG A 32 -3.90 -22.12 -15.97
CA ARG A 32 -2.52 -22.20 -16.47
C ARG A 32 -2.50 -22.66 -17.93
N ASP A 33 -3.13 -23.80 -18.20
CA ASP A 33 -3.10 -24.42 -19.52
C ASP A 33 -3.70 -23.48 -20.57
N ARG A 34 -4.74 -22.69 -20.23
CA ARG A 34 -5.29 -21.67 -21.13
C ARG A 34 -4.44 -20.40 -21.29
N LEU A 35 -3.48 -20.16 -20.39
CA LEU A 35 -2.52 -19.06 -20.46
C LEU A 35 -1.21 -19.48 -21.18
N SER A 36 -0.87 -20.77 -21.18
CA SER A 36 0.35 -21.32 -21.81
C SER A 36 0.13 -22.10 -23.12
N ALA A 37 -1.03 -22.73 -23.33
CA ALA A 37 -1.32 -23.57 -24.50
C ALA A 37 -1.66 -22.77 -25.77
N ALA A 38 -0.72 -21.90 -26.15
CA ALA A 38 -0.54 -21.42 -27.51
C ALA A 38 0.86 -21.82 -28.04
N GLN A 39 1.46 -22.86 -27.45
CA GLN A 39 2.85 -23.28 -27.67
C GLN A 39 3.01 -24.81 -27.79
N GLN A 40 1.91 -25.56 -27.92
CA GLN A 40 1.91 -27.02 -28.12
C GLN A 40 1.02 -27.35 -29.33
N ASP A 41 1.64 -27.29 -30.51
CA ASP A 41 1.09 -27.75 -31.80
C ASP A 41 2.21 -28.09 -32.83
N ASP A 42 3.49 -27.88 -32.49
CA ASP A 42 4.67 -28.04 -33.38
C ASP A 42 5.74 -29.02 -32.84
N SER A 43 5.59 -29.57 -31.62
CA SER A 43 6.61 -30.43 -30.97
C SER A 43 6.44 -31.93 -31.22
N ASP A 44 5.21 -32.37 -31.51
CA ASP A 44 4.83 -33.79 -31.59
C ASP A 44 4.33 -34.19 -32.99
N ALA A 45 4.60 -33.36 -34.00
CA ALA A 45 4.35 -33.71 -35.39
C ALA A 45 5.37 -34.79 -35.83
N PRO A 46 4.93 -36.01 -36.20
CA PRO A 46 5.85 -37.01 -36.73
C PRO A 46 6.45 -36.52 -38.06
N PRO A 47 7.72 -36.85 -38.36
CA PRO A 47 8.36 -36.40 -39.60
C PRO A 47 7.57 -36.88 -40.82
N PRO A 48 7.45 -36.05 -41.88
CA PRO A 48 6.61 -36.36 -43.02
C PRO A 48 7.10 -37.64 -43.71
N GLN A 49 6.23 -38.65 -43.77
CA GLN A 49 6.49 -39.87 -44.53
C GLN A 49 6.53 -39.53 -46.02
N ASP A 50 7.70 -39.71 -46.64
CA ASP A 50 7.88 -39.52 -48.07
C ASP A 50 7.01 -40.51 -48.87
N ARG A 51 6.03 -39.98 -49.60
CA ARG A 51 5.14 -40.74 -50.49
C ARG A 51 5.51 -40.53 -51.97
N SER A 52 6.76 -40.77 -52.33
CA SER A 52 7.27 -40.64 -53.71
C SER A 52 7.74 -41.94 -54.40
N ALA A 53 7.42 -43.12 -53.86
CA ALA A 53 7.76 -44.41 -54.49
C ALA A 53 6.55 -45.38 -54.61
N GLY A 54 5.79 -45.26 -55.70
CA GLY A 54 4.85 -46.31 -56.16
C GLY A 54 5.54 -47.30 -57.10
N PRO A 55 5.24 -48.61 -57.06
CA PRO A 55 6.06 -49.63 -57.71
C PRO A 55 5.86 -49.74 -59.23
N ARG A 56 6.92 -50.12 -59.95
CA ARG A 56 6.89 -50.64 -61.33
C ARG A 56 7.83 -51.87 -61.46
N PRO A 57 7.61 -52.78 -62.44
CA PRO A 57 7.78 -54.22 -62.20
C PRO A 57 9.08 -54.85 -62.73
N HIS A 58 9.35 -56.08 -62.26
CA HIS A 58 10.40 -56.98 -62.73
C HIS A 58 10.24 -57.44 -64.20
N PRO A 59 11.37 -57.56 -64.92
CA PRO A 59 11.66 -58.67 -65.82
C PRO A 59 12.58 -59.72 -65.15
N ARG A 60 12.87 -60.83 -65.86
CA ARG A 60 13.60 -62.00 -65.32
C ARG A 60 15.02 -62.13 -65.89
N GLY A 61 15.96 -62.62 -65.06
CA GLY A 61 16.99 -63.60 -65.45
C GLY A 61 18.24 -63.14 -66.23
N ALA A 62 19.37 -63.01 -65.49
CA ALA A 62 20.64 -63.77 -65.67
C ALA A 62 21.48 -63.69 -66.99
N PRO A 63 22.80 -63.99 -66.96
CA PRO A 63 23.80 -63.61 -65.93
C PRO A 63 25.25 -63.35 -66.45
N TRP A 64 26.09 -62.69 -65.62
CA TRP A 64 27.59 -62.67 -65.65
C TRP A 64 28.32 -62.12 -66.91
N PRO A 65 29.64 -61.82 -66.87
CA PRO A 65 30.56 -61.47 -65.75
C PRO A 65 31.05 -59.98 -65.95
N ALA A 66 32.25 -59.44 -65.67
CA ALA A 66 33.52 -59.88 -65.03
C ALA A 66 34.33 -58.64 -64.54
N LEU A 67 35.06 -58.75 -63.40
CA LEU A 67 36.22 -57.90 -62.99
C LEU A 67 35.95 -56.36 -62.80
N GLY A 68 36.72 -55.56 -62.05
CA GLY A 68 37.84 -55.82 -61.13
C GLY A 68 38.86 -54.66 -61.12
N GLY A 69 39.17 -54.04 -59.97
CA GLY A 69 40.25 -53.03 -59.87
C GLY A 69 40.08 -51.92 -58.81
N ASP A 70 41.14 -51.73 -58.02
CA ASP A 70 41.46 -50.65 -57.05
C ASP A 70 42.97 -50.32 -57.30
N PRO A 71 43.67 -49.28 -56.76
CA PRO A 71 43.27 -48.05 -56.04
C PRO A 71 43.86 -46.70 -56.55
N GLY A 72 43.26 -45.58 -56.11
CA GLY A 72 43.98 -44.60 -55.27
C GLY A 72 44.61 -43.30 -55.86
N ARG A 73 45.17 -42.50 -54.93
CA ARG A 73 45.97 -41.24 -55.07
C ARG A 73 45.19 -39.95 -55.47
N VAL A 74 45.55 -38.71 -55.08
CA VAL A 74 46.54 -38.15 -54.10
C VAL A 74 46.15 -36.69 -53.71
N ARG A 75 46.75 -36.16 -52.62
CA ARG A 75 46.89 -34.76 -52.11
C ARG A 75 46.71 -33.61 -53.16
N ASN A 76 46.34 -32.35 -52.82
CA ASN A 76 47.01 -31.41 -51.88
C ASN A 76 46.22 -30.08 -51.63
N ASP A 77 46.68 -29.26 -50.68
CA ASP A 77 46.22 -27.89 -50.26
C ASP A 77 47.10 -26.77 -50.97
N PRO A 78 47.18 -25.43 -50.67
CA PRO A 78 46.47 -24.51 -49.71
C PRO A 78 46.25 -22.98 -50.10
N GLN A 79 45.59 -22.20 -49.21
CA GLN A 79 45.57 -20.69 -49.03
C GLN A 79 44.84 -19.77 -50.07
N ALA A 80 44.53 -18.45 -49.89
CA ALA A 80 44.88 -17.44 -48.85
C ALA A 80 43.95 -16.18 -48.74
N ARG A 81 43.82 -15.57 -47.53
CA ARG A 81 43.74 -14.10 -47.17
C ARG A 81 42.58 -13.18 -47.70
N VAL A 82 42.32 -11.93 -47.21
CA VAL A 82 42.16 -11.33 -45.83
C VAL A 82 41.77 -9.80 -45.92
N ARG A 83 41.13 -9.20 -44.89
CA ARG A 83 40.69 -7.77 -44.66
C ARG A 83 39.32 -7.31 -45.24
N SER A 84 38.72 -6.16 -44.86
CA SER A 84 38.31 -5.55 -43.54
C SER A 84 38.10 -4.01 -43.62
N ASP A 85 37.10 -3.50 -42.87
CA ASP A 85 36.94 -2.13 -42.29
C ASP A 85 36.51 -0.86 -43.09
N SER A 86 35.23 -0.50 -42.89
CA SER A 86 34.76 0.70 -42.12
C SER A 86 34.36 2.05 -42.78
N GLN A 87 33.33 2.68 -42.18
CA GLN A 87 32.96 4.13 -42.12
C GLN A 87 32.58 4.90 -43.41
N VAL A 88 31.89 6.07 -43.40
CA VAL A 88 30.71 6.63 -42.66
C VAL A 88 30.42 8.05 -43.23
N ARG A 89 29.22 8.63 -42.97
CA ARG A 89 28.62 9.92 -43.44
C ARG A 89 27.79 9.79 -44.73
N ASP A 90 26.54 10.26 -44.86
CA ASP A 90 25.74 11.40 -44.30
C ASP A 90 25.79 12.70 -45.15
N ARG A 91 24.68 13.02 -45.86
CA ARG A 91 23.91 14.29 -45.73
C ARG A 91 22.75 14.49 -46.74
N SER A 92 21.63 15.00 -46.20
CA SER A 92 20.64 15.96 -46.76
C SER A 92 19.92 15.74 -48.12
N ASP A 93 18.58 15.71 -48.06
CA ASP A 93 17.64 16.13 -49.12
C ASP A 93 17.65 17.68 -49.31
N PRO A 94 16.93 18.26 -50.30
CA PRO A 94 15.54 18.63 -50.00
C PRO A 94 14.49 18.54 -51.15
N GLU A 95 13.24 18.54 -50.71
CA GLU A 95 11.94 18.87 -51.33
C GLU A 95 11.84 19.33 -52.80
N GLY A 96 10.83 18.81 -53.50
CA GLY A 96 10.26 19.38 -54.73
C GLY A 96 8.75 19.13 -54.80
N SER A 97 7.94 20.18 -54.96
CA SER A 97 6.47 20.10 -54.94
C SER A 97 5.85 20.26 -56.34
N GLY A 98 4.71 19.60 -56.60
CA GLY A 98 4.05 19.70 -57.90
C GLY A 98 2.71 18.95 -58.00
N ARG A 99 1.60 19.72 -57.97
CA ARG A 99 0.33 19.35 -58.63
C ARG A 99 0.60 19.26 -60.16
N SER A 100 -0.14 18.55 -61.01
CA SER A 100 -1.61 18.47 -61.08
C SER A 100 -2.11 17.35 -62.02
N ASP A 101 -3.40 17.01 -61.90
CA ASP A 101 -4.25 16.40 -62.96
C ASP A 101 -4.24 17.25 -64.25
N PRO A 102 -4.54 16.71 -65.47
CA PRO A 102 -5.93 16.35 -65.79
C PRO A 102 -6.18 15.17 -66.78
N GLN A 103 -7.34 14.52 -66.61
CA GLN A 103 -8.33 14.09 -67.63
C GLN A 103 -7.86 13.47 -68.98
N GLY A 104 -8.40 12.27 -69.29
CA GLY A 104 -9.21 12.14 -70.52
C GLY A 104 -9.17 10.84 -71.33
N ARG A 105 -10.37 10.22 -71.46
CA ARG A 105 -10.88 9.42 -72.61
C ARG A 105 -10.19 8.10 -72.99
N ASP A 106 -10.85 7.01 -72.62
CA ASP A 106 -11.47 6.01 -73.52
C ASP A 106 -10.90 5.84 -74.95
N GLN A 107 -10.48 4.60 -75.25
CA GLN A 107 -10.84 3.95 -76.51
C GLN A 107 -10.72 2.41 -76.41
N ASP A 108 -11.72 1.71 -76.93
CA ASP A 108 -11.70 0.25 -77.09
C ASP A 108 -10.76 -0.19 -78.23
N GLY A 109 -10.16 -1.38 -78.09
CA GLY A 109 -9.21 -1.90 -79.09
C GLY A 109 -8.65 -3.27 -78.75
N GLY A 110 -9.51 -4.27 -78.60
CA GLY A 110 -9.09 -5.62 -78.20
C GLY A 110 -8.32 -6.40 -79.27
N LEU A 111 -7.24 -7.08 -78.88
CA LEU A 111 -6.62 -8.15 -79.66
C LEU A 111 -6.31 -9.36 -78.76
N TRP A 112 -6.52 -10.57 -79.29
CA TRP A 112 -6.53 -11.81 -78.53
C TRP A 112 -5.14 -12.37 -78.24
N ARG A 113 -4.93 -12.90 -77.03
CA ARG A 113 -4.30 -14.23 -76.80
C ARG A 113 -4.48 -14.74 -75.37
N ASP A 114 -4.34 -16.06 -75.27
CA ASP A 114 -4.55 -16.96 -74.14
C ASP A 114 -4.09 -16.50 -72.74
N VAL A 115 -4.86 -16.88 -71.71
CA VAL A 115 -4.39 -17.90 -70.75
C VAL A 115 -5.56 -18.55 -69.98
N ARG A 116 -5.63 -19.89 -70.10
CA ARG A 116 -6.24 -20.92 -69.25
C ARG A 116 -7.31 -20.55 -68.20
N ASN A 117 -8.45 -21.20 -68.40
CA ASN A 117 -9.51 -21.52 -67.42
C ASN A 117 -8.94 -22.02 -66.07
N GLY A 118 -9.51 -21.56 -64.93
CA GLY A 118 -8.95 -21.85 -63.59
C GLY A 118 -9.88 -21.57 -62.39
N SER A 119 -11.19 -21.49 -62.61
CA SER A 119 -12.20 -21.04 -61.62
C SER A 119 -12.56 -22.10 -60.55
N ARG A 120 -11.61 -22.47 -59.67
CA ARG A 120 -11.87 -23.43 -58.58
C ARG A 120 -10.93 -23.34 -57.35
N ALA A 121 -10.90 -22.20 -56.64
CA ALA A 121 -10.26 -22.09 -55.31
C ALA A 121 -10.69 -20.84 -54.49
N ALA A 122 -11.99 -20.52 -54.42
CA ALA A 122 -12.49 -19.32 -53.73
C ALA A 122 -12.94 -19.55 -52.27
N GLU A 123 -12.32 -20.51 -51.56
CA GLU A 123 -12.72 -20.88 -50.20
C GLU A 123 -11.51 -21.24 -49.32
N SER A 124 -11.64 -21.06 -48.00
CA SER A 124 -10.60 -21.30 -46.97
C SER A 124 -9.28 -20.53 -47.10
N ARG A 125 -9.27 -19.23 -46.68
CA ARG A 125 -8.09 -18.61 -46.02
C ARG A 125 -8.36 -17.29 -45.24
N ARG A 126 -9.47 -17.20 -44.49
CA ARG A 126 -9.62 -16.15 -43.44
C ARG A 126 -9.01 -16.60 -42.10
N GLY A 127 -7.68 -16.77 -42.11
CA GLY A 127 -6.90 -17.05 -40.90
C GLY A 127 -7.00 -15.89 -39.90
N LYS A 128 -7.68 -16.11 -38.76
CA LYS A 128 -7.82 -15.09 -37.71
C LYS A 128 -6.50 -14.98 -36.95
N SER A 129 -5.70 -13.96 -37.25
CA SER A 129 -4.59 -13.56 -36.40
C SER A 129 -5.10 -13.29 -34.98
N ARG A 130 -4.69 -14.13 -34.04
CA ARG A 130 -4.95 -14.01 -32.60
C ARG A 130 -3.62 -13.72 -31.91
N SER A 131 -3.28 -12.44 -31.80
CA SER A 131 -2.24 -11.93 -30.92
C SER A 131 -2.68 -12.01 -29.44
N SER A 132 -2.94 -13.22 -28.95
CA SER A 132 -2.97 -13.48 -27.51
C SER A 132 -1.54 -13.47 -26.99
N VAL A 133 -1.23 -12.54 -26.09
CA VAL A 133 0.04 -12.54 -25.33
C VAL A 133 0.19 -13.90 -24.65
N ARG A 134 1.28 -14.60 -24.97
CA ARG A 134 1.57 -15.96 -24.48
C ARG A 134 2.42 -15.83 -23.21
N LEU A 135 2.05 -16.53 -22.13
CA LEU A 135 2.80 -16.48 -20.88
C LEU A 135 3.68 -17.74 -20.74
N PRO A 136 4.96 -17.61 -20.31
CA PRO A 136 5.76 -18.75 -19.88
C PRO A 136 5.04 -19.56 -18.80
N ARG A 137 5.20 -20.88 -18.82
CA ARG A 137 4.44 -21.78 -17.91
C ARG A 137 4.58 -21.41 -16.43
N TRP A 138 5.76 -21.02 -15.98
CA TRP A 138 5.99 -20.59 -14.59
C TRP A 138 5.19 -19.34 -14.21
N LEU A 139 5.02 -18.39 -15.14
CA LEU A 139 4.25 -17.16 -14.94
C LEU A 139 2.74 -17.43 -15.04
N ALA A 140 2.34 -18.35 -15.92
CA ALA A 140 0.99 -18.87 -15.97
C ALA A 140 0.61 -19.61 -14.66
N GLU A 141 1.52 -20.38 -14.06
CA GLU A 141 1.35 -21.04 -12.75
C GLU A 141 1.26 -20.01 -11.62
N ALA A 142 2.19 -19.04 -11.58
CA ALA A 142 2.22 -17.97 -10.58
C ALA A 142 0.96 -17.10 -10.57
N ILE A 143 0.29 -16.90 -11.71
CA ILE A 143 -0.97 -16.15 -11.80
C ILE A 143 -2.18 -17.05 -11.55
N ALA A 144 -2.21 -18.27 -12.11
CA ALA A 144 -3.37 -19.14 -12.04
C ALA A 144 -3.64 -19.69 -10.63
N VAL A 145 -2.61 -19.99 -9.84
CA VAL A 145 -2.76 -20.56 -8.49
C VAL A 145 -3.38 -19.55 -7.50
N PRO A 146 -2.87 -18.31 -7.34
CA PRO A 146 -3.52 -17.30 -6.49
C PRO A 146 -4.92 -16.89 -6.99
N ALA A 147 -5.12 -16.77 -8.31
CA ALA A 147 -6.43 -16.43 -8.86
C ALA A 147 -7.48 -17.50 -8.56
N ALA A 148 -7.10 -18.78 -8.70
CA ALA A 148 -7.98 -19.92 -8.42
C ALA A 148 -8.34 -20.01 -6.93
N ALA A 149 -7.37 -19.80 -6.05
CA ALA A 149 -7.60 -19.72 -4.61
C ALA A 149 -8.55 -18.56 -4.26
N GLN A 150 -8.25 -17.34 -4.73
CA GLN A 150 -9.04 -16.14 -4.44
C GLN A 150 -10.51 -16.29 -4.88
N VAL A 151 -10.76 -16.85 -6.07
CA VAL A 151 -12.12 -17.04 -6.60
C VAL A 151 -12.92 -18.05 -5.77
N ALA A 152 -12.30 -19.13 -5.29
CA ALA A 152 -12.96 -20.10 -4.41
C ALA A 152 -13.18 -19.56 -2.99
N VAL A 153 -12.28 -18.70 -2.49
CA VAL A 153 -12.30 -18.13 -1.14
C VAL A 153 -13.25 -16.93 -0.99
N THR A 154 -13.42 -16.12 -2.05
CA THR A 154 -14.20 -14.86 -2.01
C THR A 154 -15.65 -15.03 -1.51
N PRO A 155 -16.42 -16.08 -1.88
CA PRO A 155 -17.76 -16.32 -1.32
C PRO A 155 -17.76 -16.46 0.21
N VAL A 156 -16.75 -17.13 0.79
CA VAL A 156 -16.64 -17.32 2.24
C VAL A 156 -16.26 -16.01 2.94
N LEU A 157 -15.38 -15.20 2.32
CA LEU A 157 -15.05 -13.86 2.82
C LEU A 157 -16.29 -12.94 2.83
N VAL A 158 -17.08 -12.90 1.76
CA VAL A 158 -18.31 -12.09 1.70
C VAL A 158 -19.33 -12.50 2.78
N LEU A 159 -19.48 -13.80 3.04
CA LEU A 159 -20.34 -14.30 4.12
C LEU A 159 -19.84 -13.90 5.52
N MET A 160 -18.52 -13.83 5.72
CA MET A 160 -17.89 -13.62 7.04
C MET A 160 -17.63 -12.15 7.38
N SER A 161 -17.04 -11.36 6.47
CA SER A 161 -16.49 -10.03 6.76
C SER A 161 -17.21 -8.87 6.07
N GLY A 162 -18.07 -9.13 5.08
CA GLY A 162 -18.70 -8.06 4.29
C GLY A 162 -17.68 -7.18 3.54
N GLN A 163 -16.60 -7.78 3.04
CA GLN A 163 -15.56 -7.06 2.31
C GLN A 163 -15.06 -7.86 1.10
N LEU A 164 -14.67 -7.14 0.05
CA LEU A 164 -13.89 -7.66 -1.07
C LEU A 164 -12.47 -7.09 -1.01
N THR A 165 -11.47 -7.87 -1.43
CA THR A 165 -10.05 -7.49 -1.42
C THR A 165 -9.43 -7.56 -2.84
N PRO A 166 -9.67 -6.57 -3.72
CA PRO A 166 -9.19 -6.61 -5.10
C PRO A 166 -7.67 -6.77 -5.23
N VAL A 167 -6.93 -6.15 -4.30
CA VAL A 167 -5.46 -6.17 -4.26
C VAL A 167 -4.90 -7.55 -3.90
N ALA A 168 -5.68 -8.44 -3.27
CA ALA A 168 -5.21 -9.74 -2.79
C ALA A 168 -4.58 -10.62 -3.87
N LEU A 169 -5.02 -10.51 -5.13
CA LEU A 169 -4.40 -11.24 -6.25
C LEU A 169 -2.95 -10.78 -6.50
N ILE A 170 -2.71 -9.47 -6.47
CA ILE A 170 -1.39 -8.87 -6.69
C ILE A 170 -0.49 -9.10 -5.46
N ALA A 171 -1.05 -8.91 -4.26
CA ALA A 171 -0.37 -9.17 -2.99
C ALA A 171 0.15 -10.62 -2.93
N ASN A 172 -0.69 -11.62 -3.20
CA ASN A 172 -0.28 -13.02 -3.20
C ASN A 172 0.76 -13.35 -4.27
N LEU A 173 0.67 -12.75 -5.47
CA LEU A 173 1.67 -12.93 -6.54
C LEU A 173 3.04 -12.39 -6.13
N LEU A 174 3.09 -11.22 -5.47
CA LEU A 174 4.32 -10.60 -4.96
C LEU A 174 4.87 -11.29 -3.70
N VAL A 175 4.00 -11.84 -2.85
CA VAL A 175 4.36 -12.58 -1.63
C VAL A 175 4.91 -13.98 -1.94
N ALA A 176 4.37 -14.68 -2.95
CA ALA A 176 4.66 -16.09 -3.23
C ALA A 176 6.16 -16.48 -3.26
N PRO A 177 7.08 -15.70 -3.87
CA PRO A 177 8.51 -16.03 -3.89
C PRO A 177 9.16 -16.08 -2.50
N ALA A 178 8.62 -15.34 -1.52
CA ALA A 178 9.18 -15.25 -0.17
C ALA A 178 8.55 -16.24 0.83
N VAL A 179 7.35 -16.78 0.56
CA VAL A 179 6.66 -17.70 1.47
C VAL A 179 7.50 -18.96 1.73
N ALA A 180 7.93 -19.66 0.69
CA ALA A 180 8.68 -20.90 0.85
C ALA A 180 10.03 -20.70 1.58
N PRO A 181 10.87 -19.70 1.25
CA PRO A 181 12.05 -19.35 2.05
C PRO A 181 11.71 -19.04 3.51
N ALA A 182 10.72 -18.19 3.78
CA ALA A 182 10.34 -17.82 5.14
C ALA A 182 9.87 -19.03 5.97
N THR A 183 9.02 -19.89 5.41
CA THR A 183 8.51 -21.08 6.09
C THR A 183 9.61 -22.12 6.33
N LEU A 184 10.42 -22.45 5.31
CA LEU A 184 11.45 -23.48 5.42
C LEU A 184 12.58 -23.07 6.38
N LEU A 185 13.06 -21.82 6.27
CA LEU A 185 14.14 -21.31 7.13
C LEU A 185 13.65 -21.06 8.56
N GLY A 186 12.43 -20.54 8.74
CA GLY A 186 11.83 -20.33 10.06
C GLY A 186 11.53 -21.63 10.80
N PHE A 187 11.00 -22.65 10.11
CA PHE A 187 10.77 -23.97 10.70
C PHE A 187 12.09 -24.71 10.99
N GLY A 188 13.07 -24.62 10.08
CA GLY A 188 14.42 -25.13 10.31
C GLY A 188 15.09 -24.49 11.53
N ALA A 189 15.01 -23.16 11.66
CA ALA A 189 15.49 -22.44 12.83
C ALA A 189 14.82 -22.92 14.13
N ALA A 190 13.49 -23.12 14.12
CA ALA A 190 12.75 -23.62 15.28
C ALA A 190 13.19 -25.03 15.71
N LEU A 191 13.50 -25.92 14.77
CA LEU A 191 14.04 -27.26 15.06
C LEU A 191 15.51 -27.23 15.54
N VAL A 192 16.32 -26.30 15.04
CA VAL A 192 17.76 -26.20 15.38
C VAL A 192 18.00 -25.42 16.69
N THR A 193 17.12 -24.49 17.06
CA THR A 193 17.25 -23.63 18.25
C THR A 193 17.55 -24.40 19.56
N PRO A 194 16.90 -25.53 19.89
CA PRO A 194 17.15 -26.26 21.14
C PRO A 194 18.52 -26.92 21.24
N VAL A 195 19.24 -27.09 20.12
CA VAL A 195 20.52 -27.83 20.06
C VAL A 195 21.70 -26.97 19.58
N TRP A 196 21.46 -25.93 18.77
CA TRP A 196 22.51 -25.06 18.25
C TRP A 196 21.97 -23.65 17.93
N LEU A 197 21.97 -22.78 18.95
CA LEU A 197 21.42 -21.42 18.87
C LEU A 197 22.05 -20.57 17.75
N ASP A 198 23.36 -20.68 17.52
CA ASP A 198 24.04 -19.94 16.45
C ASP A 198 23.72 -20.47 15.05
N GLY A 199 23.54 -21.78 14.90
CA GLY A 199 22.99 -22.37 13.67
C GLY A 199 21.60 -21.83 13.36
N ALA A 200 20.73 -21.73 14.36
CA ALA A 200 19.42 -21.11 14.21
C ALA A 200 19.52 -19.62 13.80
N ARG A 201 20.46 -18.83 14.35
CA ARG A 201 20.71 -17.43 13.94
C ARG A 201 21.02 -17.32 12.44
N PHE A 202 21.87 -18.20 11.89
CA PHE A 202 22.16 -18.22 10.45
C PHE A 202 20.94 -18.52 9.57
N MET A 203 19.92 -19.22 10.09
CA MET A 203 18.65 -19.47 9.39
C MET A 203 17.65 -18.32 9.58
N VAL A 204 17.60 -17.70 10.77
CA VAL A 204 16.69 -16.60 11.11
C VAL A 204 16.98 -15.33 10.30
N VAL A 205 18.25 -15.00 10.03
CA VAL A 205 18.59 -13.79 9.24
C VAL A 205 17.99 -13.81 7.82
N PRO A 206 18.21 -14.83 6.97
CA PRO A 206 17.55 -14.91 5.65
C PRO A 206 16.03 -15.12 5.74
N ALA A 207 15.52 -15.81 6.77
CA ALA A 207 14.08 -15.86 7.02
C ALA A 207 13.50 -14.47 7.29
N GLY A 208 14.22 -13.64 8.06
CA GLY A 208 13.84 -12.26 8.39
C GLY A 208 13.76 -11.34 7.19
N TYR A 209 14.65 -11.49 6.19
CA TYR A 209 14.52 -10.77 4.91
C TYR A 209 13.29 -11.22 4.12
N ALA A 210 13.00 -12.52 4.07
CA ALA A 210 11.80 -13.03 3.40
C ALA A 210 10.50 -12.57 4.08
N VAL A 211 10.44 -12.63 5.42
CA VAL A 211 9.32 -12.09 6.21
C VAL A 211 9.22 -10.56 6.06
N GLY A 212 10.34 -9.84 6.02
CA GLY A 212 10.40 -8.40 5.77
C GLY A 212 9.83 -8.02 4.40
N TRP A 213 10.09 -8.80 3.36
CA TRP A 213 9.43 -8.63 2.06
C TRP A 213 7.92 -8.86 2.14
N ILE A 214 7.47 -9.92 2.82
CA ILE A 214 6.03 -10.21 3.01
C ILE A 214 5.34 -9.05 3.75
N ILE A 215 5.94 -8.52 4.81
CA ILE A 215 5.45 -7.34 5.55
C ILE A 215 5.44 -6.09 4.65
N THR A 216 6.46 -5.90 3.81
CA THR A 216 6.55 -4.76 2.88
C THR A 216 5.43 -4.79 1.85
N VAL A 217 5.21 -5.95 1.21
CA VAL A 217 4.10 -6.16 0.27
C VAL A 217 2.75 -6.04 0.98
N ALA A 218 2.60 -6.55 2.20
CA ALA A 218 1.36 -6.44 2.97
C ALA A 218 1.02 -4.98 3.31
N ARG A 219 1.99 -4.20 3.80
CA ARG A 219 1.83 -2.76 4.07
C ARG A 219 1.45 -2.00 2.81
N TRP A 220 2.21 -2.17 1.73
CA TRP A 220 1.89 -1.60 0.41
C TRP A 220 0.52 -2.04 -0.14
N SER A 221 0.07 -3.27 0.18
CA SER A 221 -1.22 -3.77 -0.28
C SER A 221 -2.39 -3.14 0.47
N VAL A 222 -2.23 -2.84 1.77
CA VAL A 222 -3.23 -2.12 2.60
C VAL A 222 -3.27 -0.64 2.24
N SER A 223 -2.13 -0.08 1.83
CA SER A 223 -1.95 1.35 1.56
C SER A 223 -2.59 1.84 0.24
N LEU A 224 -2.91 0.91 -0.66
CA LEU A 224 -3.59 1.22 -1.92
C LEU A 224 -5.06 1.64 -1.70
N PRO A 225 -5.56 2.68 -2.40
CA PRO A 225 -6.97 3.03 -2.36
C PRO A 225 -7.82 1.87 -2.86
N TYR A 226 -8.86 1.51 -2.09
CA TYR A 226 -9.72 0.35 -2.32
C TYR A 226 -9.03 -1.03 -2.18
N ALA A 227 -7.96 -1.11 -1.38
CA ALA A 227 -7.36 -2.37 -0.92
C ALA A 227 -8.41 -3.35 -0.37
N THR A 228 -9.28 -2.83 0.49
CA THR A 228 -10.59 -3.38 0.84
C THR A 228 -11.70 -2.54 0.21
N VAL A 229 -12.77 -3.20 -0.21
CA VAL A 229 -14.03 -2.57 -0.65
C VAL A 229 -15.15 -3.08 0.25
N PRO A 230 -15.89 -2.21 0.97
CA PRO A 230 -17.03 -2.65 1.77
C PRO A 230 -18.12 -3.24 0.86
N TRP A 231 -18.71 -4.35 1.29
CA TRP A 231 -19.69 -5.12 0.54
C TRP A 231 -20.81 -5.57 1.50
N PRO A 232 -22.06 -5.75 1.04
CA PRO A 232 -23.09 -6.33 1.90
C PRO A 232 -22.65 -7.70 2.43
N GLY A 233 -22.84 -7.95 3.72
CA GLY A 233 -22.51 -9.25 4.33
C GLY A 233 -23.55 -10.34 4.03
N GLY A 234 -23.21 -11.58 4.38
CA GLY A 234 -24.16 -12.69 4.41
C GLY A 234 -24.81 -13.04 3.06
N LEU A 235 -25.99 -13.65 3.11
CA LEU A 235 -26.70 -14.13 1.91
C LEU A 235 -27.04 -13.03 0.88
N PRO A 236 -27.45 -11.80 1.26
CA PRO A 236 -27.64 -10.70 0.31
C PRO A 236 -26.32 -10.33 -0.40
N GLY A 237 -25.21 -10.30 0.33
CA GLY A 237 -23.86 -10.10 -0.21
C GLY A 237 -23.46 -11.15 -1.24
N LEU A 238 -23.74 -12.42 -0.94
CA LEU A 238 -23.46 -13.55 -1.83
C LEU A 238 -24.33 -13.48 -3.10
N GLY A 239 -25.61 -13.12 -2.97
CA GLY A 239 -26.51 -12.89 -4.11
C GLY A 239 -26.04 -11.76 -5.02
N LEU A 240 -25.62 -10.63 -4.44
CA LEU A 240 -25.05 -9.51 -5.19
C LEU A 240 -23.73 -9.90 -5.88
N LEU A 241 -22.87 -10.69 -5.22
CA LEU A 241 -21.63 -11.21 -5.82
C LEU A 241 -21.92 -12.12 -7.01
N ALA A 242 -22.89 -13.04 -6.89
CA ALA A 242 -23.29 -13.91 -7.97
C ALA A 242 -23.85 -13.13 -9.18
N LEU A 243 -24.67 -12.09 -8.93
CA LEU A 243 -25.17 -11.19 -9.96
C LEU A 243 -24.03 -10.42 -10.63
N ALA A 244 -23.10 -9.85 -9.87
CA ALA A 244 -21.94 -9.12 -10.40
C ALA A 244 -21.05 -10.02 -11.27
N VAL A 245 -20.82 -11.27 -10.87
CA VAL A 245 -20.09 -12.27 -11.68
C VAL A 245 -20.86 -12.62 -12.96
N ALA A 246 -22.17 -12.84 -12.90
CA ALA A 246 -23.00 -13.14 -14.07
C ALA A 246 -23.02 -11.98 -15.09
N VAL A 247 -23.18 -10.74 -14.61
CA VAL A 247 -23.11 -9.52 -15.43
C VAL A 247 -21.69 -9.35 -16.02
N GLY A 248 -20.64 -9.57 -15.22
CA GLY A 248 -19.25 -9.56 -15.69
C GLY A 248 -19.00 -10.57 -16.81
N ILE A 249 -19.49 -11.80 -16.69
CA ILE A 249 -19.41 -12.83 -17.73
C ILE A 249 -20.16 -12.40 -19.01
N LEU A 250 -21.34 -11.79 -18.87
CA LEU A 250 -22.14 -11.31 -20.01
C LEU A 250 -21.44 -10.17 -20.77
N ILE A 251 -20.85 -9.22 -20.03
CA ILE A 251 -20.02 -8.12 -20.56
C ILE A 251 -18.78 -8.69 -21.27
N LEU A 252 -18.02 -9.56 -20.62
CA LEU A 252 -16.78 -10.15 -21.14
C LEU A 252 -17.00 -11.03 -22.39
N ARG A 253 -18.21 -11.61 -22.54
CA ARG A 253 -18.61 -12.38 -23.73
C ARG A 253 -18.80 -11.52 -24.99
N ARG A 254 -19.21 -10.25 -24.87
CA ARG A 254 -19.44 -9.37 -26.03
C ARG A 254 -18.23 -8.48 -26.29
N ARG A 255 -17.56 -8.62 -27.45
CA ARG A 255 -16.29 -7.92 -27.76
C ARG A 255 -16.33 -6.38 -27.55
N ALA A 256 -17.43 -5.73 -27.93
CA ALA A 256 -17.59 -4.28 -27.72
C ALA A 256 -17.67 -3.92 -26.23
N TRP A 257 -18.51 -4.63 -25.46
CA TRP A 257 -18.68 -4.42 -24.02
C TRP A 257 -17.41 -4.77 -23.23
N ARG A 258 -16.66 -5.79 -23.63
CA ARG A 258 -15.33 -6.08 -23.08
C ARG A 258 -14.34 -4.93 -23.31
N ALA A 259 -14.35 -4.28 -24.47
CA ALA A 259 -13.50 -3.12 -24.74
C ALA A 259 -13.90 -1.94 -23.84
N ILE A 260 -15.19 -1.61 -23.80
CA ILE A 260 -15.75 -0.53 -22.96
C ILE A 260 -15.48 -0.76 -21.47
N ALA A 261 -15.63 -1.99 -20.98
CA ALA A 261 -15.37 -2.31 -19.58
C ALA A 261 -13.87 -2.21 -19.21
N LEU A 262 -12.97 -2.60 -20.12
CA LEU A 262 -11.53 -2.46 -19.90
C LEU A 262 -11.07 -1.00 -19.99
N THR A 263 -11.62 -0.19 -20.91
CA THR A 263 -11.31 1.24 -20.96
C THR A 263 -11.92 2.01 -19.79
N ALA A 264 -13.14 1.65 -19.34
CA ALA A 264 -13.76 2.24 -18.14
C ALA A 264 -12.99 1.88 -16.86
N ALA A 265 -12.58 0.61 -16.69
CA ALA A 265 -11.75 0.19 -15.56
C ALA A 265 -10.37 0.87 -15.59
N GLY A 266 -9.74 0.98 -16.76
CA GLY A 266 -8.48 1.72 -16.94
C GLY A 266 -8.62 3.21 -16.64
N ALA A 267 -9.69 3.85 -17.12
CA ALA A 267 -9.97 5.26 -16.85
C ALA A 267 -10.28 5.52 -15.36
N ALA A 268 -11.02 4.63 -14.69
CA ALA A 268 -11.25 4.69 -13.26
C ALA A 268 -9.96 4.52 -12.46
N LEU A 269 -9.09 3.58 -12.85
CA LEU A 269 -7.77 3.38 -12.25
C LEU A 269 -6.88 4.63 -12.42
N VAL A 270 -6.84 5.21 -13.63
CA VAL A 270 -6.10 6.46 -13.89
C VAL A 270 -6.69 7.64 -13.11
N ALA A 271 -8.01 7.75 -12.98
CA ALA A 271 -8.65 8.79 -12.17
C ALA A 271 -8.28 8.66 -10.68
N VAL A 272 -8.26 7.44 -10.14
CA VAL A 272 -7.89 7.16 -8.74
C VAL A 272 -6.39 7.40 -8.50
N LEU A 273 -5.51 7.03 -9.44
CA LEU A 273 -4.06 7.17 -9.29
C LEU A 273 -3.53 8.58 -9.60
N VAL A 274 -4.15 9.31 -10.53
CA VAL A 274 -3.64 10.60 -11.04
C VAL A 274 -4.51 11.77 -10.60
N ILE A 275 -5.83 11.71 -10.76
CA ILE A 275 -6.71 12.86 -10.47
C ILE A 275 -6.85 13.07 -8.96
N ARG A 276 -7.00 12.00 -8.16
CA ARG A 276 -7.15 12.11 -6.70
C ARG A 276 -6.01 12.88 -6.01
N PRO A 277 -4.72 12.53 -6.14
CA PRO A 277 -3.64 13.28 -5.47
C PRO A 277 -3.47 14.72 -5.96
N ILE A 278 -3.87 15.02 -7.21
CA ILE A 278 -3.86 16.39 -7.75
C ILE A 278 -5.04 17.22 -7.20
N ALA A 279 -6.21 16.60 -7.04
CA ALA A 279 -7.43 17.27 -6.56
C ALA A 279 -7.44 17.49 -5.05
N THR A 280 -6.78 16.63 -4.26
CA THR A 280 -6.65 16.78 -2.80
C THR A 280 -5.16 16.86 -2.40
N PRO A 281 -4.47 17.98 -2.65
CA PRO A 281 -3.08 18.15 -2.25
C PRO A 281 -2.93 18.15 -0.73
N TRP A 282 -1.86 17.53 -0.23
CA TRP A 282 -1.52 17.49 1.19
C TRP A 282 -0.20 18.23 1.48
N PRO A 283 -0.12 19.02 2.56
CA PRO A 283 -1.24 19.44 3.42
C PRO A 283 -2.24 20.34 2.68
N PRO A 284 -3.50 20.40 3.13
CA PRO A 284 -4.46 21.35 2.60
C PRO A 284 -3.96 22.80 2.80
N LYS A 285 -4.24 23.67 1.82
CA LYS A 285 -3.90 25.11 1.93
C LYS A 285 -4.65 25.72 3.12
N GLY A 286 -3.96 26.52 3.94
CA GLY A 286 -4.56 27.13 5.13
C GLY A 286 -4.77 26.17 6.31
N TRP A 287 -3.96 25.10 6.41
CA TRP A 287 -3.91 24.28 7.62
C TRP A 287 -3.43 25.09 8.82
N LEU A 288 -4.07 24.85 9.97
CA LEU A 288 -3.84 25.50 11.25
C LEU A 288 -3.12 24.57 12.23
N MET A 289 -3.47 23.28 12.19
CA MET A 289 -2.89 22.19 12.97
C MET A 289 -2.94 20.90 12.14
N VAL A 290 -1.99 20.00 12.35
CA VAL A 290 -2.04 18.61 11.88
C VAL A 290 -1.74 17.66 13.04
N MET A 291 -2.61 16.67 13.24
CA MET A 291 -2.32 15.46 14.01
C MET A 291 -1.67 14.46 13.05
N CYS A 292 -0.41 14.10 13.30
CA CYS A 292 0.35 13.16 12.48
C CYS A 292 -0.02 11.70 12.83
N ASP A 293 -0.08 10.83 11.82
CA ASP A 293 -0.13 9.38 12.01
C ASP A 293 1.28 8.86 12.38
N VAL A 294 1.58 8.90 13.68
CA VAL A 294 2.82 8.40 14.29
C VAL A 294 2.67 6.99 14.86
N GLY A 295 1.56 6.30 14.60
CA GLY A 295 1.17 5.07 15.28
C GLY A 295 0.50 5.35 16.62
N GLN A 296 0.82 4.54 17.64
CA GLN A 296 0.28 4.74 18.99
C GLN A 296 1.09 5.80 19.74
N GLY A 297 0.53 7.00 19.90
CA GLY A 297 1.15 8.15 20.56
C GLY A 297 0.71 9.49 19.96
N ASP A 298 1.06 10.61 20.57
CA ASP A 298 0.81 11.95 19.99
C ASP A 298 1.99 12.43 19.14
N GLY A 299 1.69 12.96 17.96
CA GLY A 299 2.60 13.82 17.20
C GLY A 299 1.81 14.93 16.53
N ILE A 300 1.90 16.16 17.04
CA ILE A 300 1.07 17.28 16.61
C ILE A 300 1.95 18.41 16.07
N VAL A 301 1.49 19.08 15.03
CA VAL A 301 2.14 20.25 14.44
C VAL A 301 1.13 21.39 14.32
N VAL A 302 1.40 22.53 14.94
CA VAL A 302 0.62 23.77 14.86
C VAL A 302 1.34 24.77 13.95
N ALA A 303 0.61 25.40 13.02
CA ALA A 303 1.20 26.29 12.02
C ALA A 303 1.84 27.53 12.67
N ALA A 304 3.12 27.77 12.41
CA ALA A 304 3.89 28.90 12.96
C ALA A 304 4.33 29.94 11.90
N GLY A 305 3.84 29.78 10.66
CA GLY A 305 4.22 30.57 9.49
C GLY A 305 4.82 29.70 8.37
N PRO A 306 5.19 30.28 7.21
CA PRO A 306 5.74 29.54 6.08
C PRO A 306 7.02 28.78 6.45
N GLY A 307 7.02 27.46 6.29
CA GLY A 307 8.15 26.59 6.66
C GLY A 307 8.32 26.32 8.16
N ARG A 308 7.39 26.80 9.01
CA ARG A 308 7.52 26.76 10.48
C ARG A 308 6.35 26.05 11.15
N GLY A 309 6.64 25.25 12.18
CA GLY A 309 5.61 24.61 13.00
C GLY A 309 6.00 24.53 14.47
N VAL A 310 5.08 24.89 15.37
CA VAL A 310 5.19 24.48 16.79
C VAL A 310 4.86 23.01 16.84
N VAL A 311 5.73 22.19 17.42
CA VAL A 311 5.51 20.74 17.55
C VAL A 311 5.06 20.43 18.96
N VAL A 312 4.06 19.56 19.12
CA VAL A 312 3.55 19.10 20.41
C VAL A 312 3.57 17.58 20.38
N ASP A 313 4.46 16.99 21.18
CA ASP A 313 4.87 15.58 21.14
C ASP A 313 5.37 15.10 19.76
N THR A 314 5.92 13.88 19.73
CA THR A 314 6.77 13.39 18.64
C THR A 314 6.49 11.95 18.24
N GLY A 315 5.54 11.28 18.88
CA GLY A 315 5.22 9.88 18.65
C GLY A 315 6.26 8.90 19.21
N PRO A 316 6.04 7.58 19.01
CA PRO A 316 7.04 6.55 19.25
C PRO A 316 8.08 6.42 18.13
N ASP A 317 7.73 6.74 16.87
CA ASP A 317 8.57 6.49 15.69
C ASP A 317 9.18 7.78 15.09
N PRO A 318 10.53 7.94 15.17
CA PRO A 318 11.25 9.02 14.49
C PRO A 318 10.99 9.10 12.98
N VAL A 319 10.74 7.96 12.31
CA VAL A 319 10.57 7.91 10.86
C VAL A 319 9.18 8.39 10.44
N ALA A 320 8.13 8.05 11.19
CA ALA A 320 6.79 8.61 10.99
C ALA A 320 6.76 10.12 11.25
N MET A 321 7.32 10.59 12.37
CA MET A 321 7.30 12.01 12.72
C MET A 321 8.09 12.89 11.74
N ASP A 322 9.30 12.44 11.32
CA ASP A 322 10.07 13.13 10.28
C ASP A 322 9.35 13.12 8.92
N ARG A 323 8.66 12.02 8.57
CA ARG A 323 7.84 11.93 7.34
C ARG A 323 6.69 12.94 7.37
N CYS A 324 5.98 13.07 8.50
CA CYS A 324 4.92 14.06 8.67
C CYS A 324 5.49 15.47 8.50
N LEU A 325 6.52 15.84 9.28
CA LEU A 325 7.14 17.17 9.21
C LEU A 325 7.72 17.50 7.83
N ARG A 326 8.31 16.54 7.10
CA ARG A 326 8.72 16.73 5.69
C ARG A 326 7.52 16.92 4.76
N GLY A 327 6.45 16.15 4.94
CA GLY A 327 5.20 16.31 4.18
C GLY A 327 4.54 17.67 4.39
N LEU A 328 4.65 18.25 5.59
CA LEU A 328 4.17 19.60 5.92
C LEU A 328 5.12 20.73 5.49
N GLY A 329 6.32 20.41 5.01
CA GLY A 329 7.35 21.40 4.66
C GLY A 329 7.93 22.16 5.86
N VAL A 330 7.96 21.55 7.05
CA VAL A 330 8.49 22.20 8.26
C VAL A 330 10.00 22.02 8.35
N GLU A 331 10.72 23.14 8.29
CA GLU A 331 12.19 23.25 8.43
C GLU A 331 12.60 23.85 9.79
N ASP A 332 11.70 24.62 10.41
CA ASP A 332 11.95 25.44 11.59
C ASP A 332 10.89 25.17 12.68
N VAL A 333 11.33 24.66 13.83
CA VAL A 333 10.48 24.36 14.98
C VAL A 333 10.80 25.38 16.08
N PRO A 334 10.16 26.56 16.11
CA PRO A 334 10.49 27.61 17.09
C PRO A 334 10.24 27.16 18.53
N LEU A 335 9.26 26.26 18.73
CA LEU A 335 8.94 25.64 20.00
C LEU A 335 8.57 24.17 19.77
N LEU A 336 9.21 23.27 20.51
CA LEU A 336 8.76 21.90 20.71
C LEU A 336 8.21 21.80 22.13
N VAL A 337 7.03 21.20 22.31
CA VAL A 337 6.46 20.88 23.61
C VAL A 337 6.44 19.36 23.74
N LEU A 338 7.05 18.83 24.79
CA LEU A 338 6.95 17.42 25.18
C LEU A 338 6.04 17.36 26.41
N THR A 339 4.81 16.88 26.23
CA THR A 339 3.76 17.00 27.24
C THR A 339 4.11 16.23 28.49
N HIS A 340 4.61 15.00 28.35
CA HIS A 340 5.07 14.15 29.44
C HIS A 340 6.06 13.08 28.91
N PRO A 341 6.90 12.45 29.76
CA PRO A 341 8.05 11.66 29.31
C PRO A 341 7.76 10.21 28.89
N HIS A 342 6.55 9.85 28.45
CA HIS A 342 6.28 8.51 27.93
C HIS A 342 6.81 8.32 26.49
N ALA A 343 7.14 7.07 26.14
CA ALA A 343 7.93 6.75 24.95
C ALA A 343 7.18 7.00 23.63
N ASP A 344 5.86 6.93 23.68
CA ASP A 344 4.90 7.27 22.63
C ASP A 344 4.69 8.78 22.45
N HIS A 345 5.27 9.61 23.33
CA HIS A 345 5.25 11.08 23.22
C HIS A 345 6.65 11.64 22.90
N VAL A 346 7.73 11.08 23.48
CA VAL A 346 9.11 11.57 23.30
C VAL A 346 10.00 10.71 22.39
N GLY A 347 9.54 9.55 21.92
CA GLY A 347 10.34 8.57 21.18
C GLY A 347 10.82 9.07 19.81
N GLY A 348 9.96 9.81 19.11
CA GLY A 348 10.23 10.37 17.78
C GLY A 348 11.04 11.67 17.76
N LEU A 349 11.50 12.17 18.92
CA LEU A 349 12.38 13.34 19.03
C LEU A 349 13.57 13.35 18.04
N PRO A 350 14.28 12.22 17.77
CA PRO A 350 15.34 12.18 16.75
C PRO A 350 14.87 12.50 15.32
N GLY A 351 13.58 12.31 15.03
CA GLY A 351 12.95 12.66 13.76
C GLY A 351 12.68 14.16 13.64
N VAL A 352 12.18 14.80 14.71
CA VAL A 352 12.05 16.26 14.77
C VAL A 352 13.41 16.94 14.68
N LEU A 353 14.42 16.39 15.36
CA LEU A 353 15.81 16.85 15.36
C LEU A 353 16.59 16.50 14.08
N ARG A 354 15.96 15.84 13.10
CA ARG A 354 16.56 15.55 11.81
C ARG A 354 16.42 16.76 10.88
N ASP A 355 17.55 17.23 10.36
CA ASP A 355 17.63 18.20 9.25
C ASP A 355 16.80 19.49 9.43
N ARG A 356 16.54 19.90 10.68
CA ARG A 356 15.71 21.04 11.10
C ARG A 356 16.34 21.85 12.22
N ARG A 357 15.92 23.12 12.34
CA ARG A 357 16.23 23.97 13.52
C ARG A 357 15.16 23.76 14.59
N VAL A 358 15.56 23.67 15.85
CA VAL A 358 14.66 23.70 17.01
C VAL A 358 15.07 24.85 17.92
N GLY A 359 14.15 25.77 18.22
CA GLY A 359 14.42 27.01 18.95
C GLY A 359 14.52 26.81 20.47
N ALA A 360 13.52 26.16 21.05
CA ALA A 360 13.50 25.72 22.45
C ALA A 360 12.60 24.50 22.61
N VAL A 361 12.80 23.74 23.68
CA VAL A 361 11.92 22.64 24.11
C VAL A 361 11.30 22.97 25.46
N VAL A 362 9.97 22.87 25.55
CA VAL A 362 9.23 22.84 26.80
C VAL A 362 8.99 21.39 27.21
N VAL A 363 9.21 21.08 28.48
CA VAL A 363 8.95 19.77 29.08
C VAL A 363 8.02 19.93 30.29
N SER A 364 7.31 18.85 30.65
CA SER A 364 6.65 18.75 31.96
C SER A 364 7.66 19.04 33.11
N PRO A 365 7.25 19.78 34.16
CA PRO A 365 8.07 19.99 35.35
C PRO A 365 8.40 18.69 36.10
N GLN A 366 7.69 17.58 35.84
CA GLN A 366 7.82 16.29 36.53
C GLN A 366 9.00 15.47 36.00
N ARG A 367 10.19 16.10 35.97
CA ARG A 367 11.45 15.53 35.45
C ARG A 367 11.95 14.27 36.18
N ALA A 368 11.40 13.95 37.36
CA ALA A 368 12.11 13.23 38.41
C ALA A 368 12.31 11.70 38.22
N MET A 369 11.44 10.98 37.49
CA MET A 369 11.37 9.50 37.62
C MET A 369 11.50 8.68 36.32
N ALA A 370 11.62 9.30 35.14
CA ALA A 370 11.68 8.56 33.87
C ALA A 370 13.10 8.53 33.25
N ARG A 371 13.59 7.32 32.92
CA ARG A 371 14.82 7.14 32.10
C ARG A 371 14.72 7.83 30.73
N ALA A 372 13.50 8.00 30.22
CA ALA A 372 13.21 8.74 29.00
C ALA A 372 13.59 10.23 29.13
N SER A 373 13.24 10.89 30.23
CA SER A 373 13.59 12.30 30.49
C SER A 373 15.10 12.52 30.41
N ALA A 374 15.90 11.68 31.08
CA ALA A 374 17.36 11.78 31.02
C ALA A 374 17.93 11.64 29.60
N ARG A 375 17.32 10.77 28.76
CA ARG A 375 17.70 10.61 27.35
C ARG A 375 17.30 11.83 26.51
N VAL A 376 16.14 12.43 26.79
CA VAL A 376 15.70 13.69 26.16
C VAL A 376 16.68 14.81 26.51
N SER A 377 16.86 15.13 27.80
CA SER A 377 17.72 16.23 28.24
C SER A 377 19.15 16.11 27.73
N GLY A 378 19.77 14.93 27.81
CA GLY A 378 21.12 14.71 27.26
C GLY A 378 21.20 14.87 25.72
N THR A 379 20.12 14.62 25.00
CA THR A 379 20.03 14.87 23.54
C THR A 379 19.88 16.36 23.24
N LEU A 380 19.19 17.12 24.09
CA LEU A 380 19.02 18.57 23.95
C LEU A 380 20.30 19.32 24.34
N GLU A 381 20.92 18.96 25.47
CA GLU A 381 22.19 19.49 25.95
C GLU A 381 23.31 19.28 24.92
N GLY A 382 23.45 18.04 24.41
CA GLY A 382 24.42 17.71 23.35
C GLY A 382 24.22 18.47 22.04
N ARG A 383 23.04 19.10 21.84
CA ARG A 383 22.72 19.98 20.71
C ARG A 383 22.60 21.46 21.09
N ARG A 384 22.81 21.81 22.37
CA ARG A 384 22.66 23.16 22.95
C ARG A 384 21.26 23.78 22.73
N ILE A 385 20.22 22.96 22.72
CA ILE A 385 18.82 23.41 22.61
C ILE A 385 18.32 23.75 24.02
N PRO A 386 17.76 24.95 24.27
CA PRO A 386 17.20 25.32 25.57
C PRO A 386 16.06 24.37 25.99
N GLU A 387 16.12 23.87 27.23
CA GLU A 387 15.05 23.07 27.85
C GLU A 387 14.38 23.87 28.99
N TRP A 388 13.08 24.12 28.87
CA TRP A 388 12.29 24.93 29.79
C TRP A 388 11.17 24.14 30.44
N THR A 389 10.83 24.49 31.68
CA THR A 389 9.55 24.15 32.31
C THR A 389 8.65 25.39 32.29
N VAL A 390 7.33 25.19 32.31
CA VAL A 390 6.34 26.27 32.11
C VAL A 390 5.25 26.24 33.18
N SER A 391 4.58 27.37 33.36
CA SER A 391 3.45 27.54 34.29
C SER A 391 2.17 27.90 33.52
N PRO A 392 0.98 27.66 34.09
CA PRO A 392 -0.28 28.10 33.50
C PRO A 392 -0.31 29.61 33.22
N GLY A 393 -1.04 30.02 32.18
CA GLY A 393 -1.10 31.40 31.72
C GLY A 393 0.09 31.84 30.85
N THR A 394 1.18 31.06 30.77
CA THR A 394 2.27 31.32 29.81
C THR A 394 1.72 31.30 28.39
N ARG A 395 2.03 32.33 27.59
CA ARG A 395 1.52 32.50 26.22
C ARG A 395 2.63 32.83 25.23
N TRP A 396 2.52 32.28 24.02
CA TRP A 396 3.30 32.66 22.86
C TRP A 396 2.39 32.87 21.64
N THR A 397 2.89 33.62 20.65
CA THR A 397 2.20 33.81 19.36
C THR A 397 3.17 33.44 18.23
N PHE A 398 2.75 32.51 17.37
CA PHE A 398 3.55 31.98 16.27
C PHE A 398 2.73 32.02 14.97
N GLY A 399 3.03 32.96 14.09
CA GLY A 399 2.25 33.17 12.87
C GLY A 399 0.77 33.46 13.19
N PRO A 400 -0.20 32.65 12.71
CA PRO A 400 -1.61 32.81 13.02
C PRO A 400 -2.02 32.28 14.42
N SER A 401 -1.14 31.54 15.09
CA SER A 401 -1.47 30.71 16.25
C SER A 401 -1.08 31.37 17.57
N GLU A 402 -2.05 31.64 18.45
CA GLU A 402 -1.80 31.93 19.87
C GLU A 402 -1.81 30.60 20.65
N VAL A 403 -0.76 30.34 21.44
CA VAL A 403 -0.61 29.12 22.25
C VAL A 403 -0.52 29.53 23.72
N THR A 404 -1.47 29.09 24.55
CA THR A 404 -1.49 29.36 26.00
C THR A 404 -1.43 28.05 26.80
N VAL A 405 -0.55 27.98 27.80
CA VAL A 405 -0.46 26.86 28.75
C VAL A 405 -1.59 26.94 29.77
N LEU A 406 -2.29 25.82 30.01
CA LEU A 406 -3.29 25.69 31.07
C LEU A 406 -2.83 24.80 32.23
N ALA A 407 -1.94 23.84 31.97
CA ALA A 407 -1.47 22.86 32.95
C ALA A 407 -0.10 22.26 32.52
N PRO A 408 0.59 21.50 33.40
CA PRO A 408 0.29 21.36 34.83
C PRO A 408 0.58 22.65 35.59
N ASP A 409 -0.02 22.81 36.77
CA ASP A 409 0.31 23.90 37.69
C ASP A 409 1.27 23.38 38.78
N PRO A 410 2.54 23.83 38.82
CA PRO A 410 3.52 23.39 39.82
C PRO A 410 3.08 23.59 41.28
N ALA A 411 2.16 24.53 41.55
CA ALA A 411 1.64 24.76 42.90
C ALA A 411 0.61 23.71 43.36
N SER A 412 0.17 22.79 42.48
CA SER A 412 -0.77 21.70 42.82
C SER A 412 -0.11 20.53 43.55
N GLY A 413 1.21 20.37 43.42
CA GLY A 413 1.88 19.11 43.70
C GLY A 413 1.60 18.04 42.63
N GLU A 414 1.94 16.80 42.95
CA GLU A 414 1.72 15.64 42.06
C GLU A 414 0.26 15.19 42.10
N VAL A 415 -0.44 15.26 40.95
CA VAL A 415 -1.81 14.75 40.81
C VAL A 415 -1.75 13.25 40.49
N THR A 416 -1.84 12.42 41.53
CA THR A 416 -1.91 10.95 41.38
C THR A 416 -3.27 10.50 40.83
N GLY A 417 -3.36 9.23 40.44
CA GLY A 417 -4.60 8.62 39.96
C GLY A 417 -4.58 7.10 40.15
N GLN A 418 -5.65 6.40 39.76
CA GLN A 418 -5.84 4.97 40.06
C GLN A 418 -4.97 4.01 39.20
N GLY A 419 -3.71 4.32 38.91
CA GLY A 419 -2.84 3.50 38.06
C GLY A 419 -1.35 3.80 38.19
N GLU A 420 -0.51 2.79 37.91
CA GLU A 420 0.92 2.99 37.72
C GLU A 420 1.15 3.89 36.49
N GLY A 421 1.94 4.94 36.63
CA GLY A 421 2.16 5.94 35.58
C GLY A 421 1.11 7.06 35.50
N SER A 422 -0.04 6.96 36.21
CA SER A 422 -1.08 8.00 36.15
C SER A 422 -0.58 9.38 36.61
N ALA A 423 0.35 9.46 37.56
CA ALA A 423 1.00 10.70 37.95
C ALA A 423 1.86 11.34 36.83
N ILE A 424 2.45 10.52 35.95
CA ILE A 424 3.25 10.98 34.82
C ILE A 424 2.32 11.49 33.70
N ASN A 425 1.25 10.74 33.42
CA ASN A 425 0.15 11.13 32.50
C ASN A 425 -0.48 12.47 32.92
N ASN A 426 -0.81 12.61 34.21
CA ASN A 426 -1.38 13.81 34.80
C ASN A 426 -0.41 15.01 34.84
N SER A 427 0.89 14.80 34.58
CA SER A 427 1.87 15.87 34.41
C SER A 427 1.87 16.50 33.00
N SER A 428 0.99 16.03 32.09
CA SER A 428 0.92 16.51 30.70
C SER A 428 0.80 18.02 30.59
N VAL A 429 1.68 18.64 29.81
CA VAL A 429 1.55 20.06 29.42
C VAL A 429 0.29 20.24 28.56
N VAL A 430 -0.69 20.99 29.07
CA VAL A 430 -1.97 21.26 28.40
C VAL A 430 -1.90 22.60 27.69
N LEU A 431 -2.27 22.64 26.42
CA LEU A 431 -2.25 23.84 25.58
C LEU A 431 -3.63 24.18 25.04
N HIS A 432 -4.09 25.41 25.25
CA HIS A 432 -5.18 26.00 24.47
C HIS A 432 -4.57 26.76 23.30
N VAL A 433 -4.87 26.33 22.07
CA VAL A 433 -4.39 26.96 20.85
C VAL A 433 -5.54 27.67 20.16
N ARG A 434 -5.35 28.96 19.87
CA ARG A 434 -6.38 29.86 19.38
C ARG A 434 -5.99 30.47 18.04
N TRP A 435 -7.00 30.56 17.17
CA TRP A 435 -6.96 31.24 15.89
C TRP A 435 -8.15 32.21 15.79
N ARG A 436 -8.20 33.00 14.72
CA ARG A 436 -9.34 33.89 14.43
C ARG A 436 -10.66 33.13 14.20
N SER A 437 -10.56 31.89 13.71
CA SER A 437 -11.67 31.03 13.28
C SER A 437 -12.19 30.05 14.35
N GLY A 438 -11.49 29.94 15.49
CA GLY A 438 -11.84 29.01 16.57
C GLY A 438 -10.63 28.60 17.41
N SER A 439 -10.76 27.51 18.16
CA SER A 439 -9.71 27.01 19.06
C SER A 439 -9.69 25.49 19.21
N VAL A 440 -8.53 24.95 19.55
CA VAL A 440 -8.32 23.54 19.93
C VAL A 440 -7.71 23.45 21.34
N LEU A 441 -8.17 22.46 22.11
CA LEU A 441 -7.51 22.06 23.36
C LEU A 441 -6.66 20.81 23.11
N LEU A 442 -5.36 20.92 23.41
CA LEU A 442 -4.40 19.82 23.36
C LEU A 442 -4.12 19.38 24.81
N SER A 443 -4.63 18.20 25.18
CA SER A 443 -4.65 17.73 26.57
C SER A 443 -3.47 16.82 26.94
N GLY A 444 -2.68 16.34 25.98
CA GLY A 444 -1.77 15.22 26.22
C GLY A 444 -2.56 14.02 26.76
N ASP A 445 -2.06 13.41 27.84
CA ASP A 445 -2.56 12.14 28.37
C ASP A 445 -3.17 12.23 29.78
N LEU A 446 -3.66 13.41 30.19
CA LEU A 446 -4.37 13.57 31.47
C LEU A 446 -5.39 12.46 31.71
N GLU A 447 -5.39 11.88 32.91
CA GLU A 447 -6.45 11.00 33.38
C GLU A 447 -7.52 11.82 34.12
N THR A 448 -8.58 11.14 34.58
CA THR A 448 -9.80 11.74 35.13
C THR A 448 -9.51 12.80 36.20
N GLU A 449 -8.59 12.51 37.12
CA GLU A 449 -8.24 13.34 38.26
C GLU A 449 -7.66 14.71 37.84
N ALA A 450 -6.79 14.71 36.81
CA ALA A 450 -6.19 15.95 36.30
C ALA A 450 -7.07 16.66 35.28
N GLN A 451 -7.89 15.94 34.51
CA GLN A 451 -8.95 16.55 33.68
C GLN A 451 -9.89 17.41 34.55
N GLU A 452 -10.31 16.90 35.71
CA GLU A 452 -11.11 17.66 36.66
C GLU A 452 -10.37 18.85 37.30
N GLU A 453 -9.07 18.72 37.54
CA GLU A 453 -8.28 19.84 38.11
C GLU A 453 -8.11 20.99 37.10
N VAL A 454 -7.88 20.67 35.83
CA VAL A 454 -7.84 21.67 34.75
C VAL A 454 -9.22 22.30 34.53
N LEU A 455 -10.31 21.52 34.64
CA LEU A 455 -11.69 22.05 34.64
C LEU A 455 -11.95 23.01 35.81
N ARG A 456 -11.43 22.73 37.01
CA ARG A 456 -11.57 23.62 38.18
C ARG A 456 -10.79 24.94 38.04
N ARG A 457 -9.63 24.93 37.37
CA ARG A 457 -8.73 26.10 37.28
C ARG A 457 -8.85 26.94 36.00
N SER A 458 -9.32 26.37 34.89
CA SER A 458 -9.23 26.99 33.56
C SER A 458 -10.55 27.03 32.78
N ALA A 459 -10.73 28.06 31.95
CA ALA A 459 -11.77 28.10 30.94
C ALA A 459 -11.40 27.22 29.73
N ILE A 460 -11.76 25.94 29.78
CA ILE A 460 -11.31 24.90 28.82
C ILE A 460 -12.08 24.84 27.48
N ARG A 461 -13.04 25.75 27.23
CA ARG A 461 -13.92 25.67 26.05
C ARG A 461 -13.14 25.76 24.74
N ALA A 462 -13.36 24.80 23.84
CA ALA A 462 -12.71 24.74 22.53
C ALA A 462 -13.64 24.13 21.47
N ASP A 463 -13.41 24.45 20.19
CA ASP A 463 -14.17 23.87 19.07
C ASP A 463 -13.74 22.44 18.77
N ILE A 464 -12.47 22.13 19.05
CA ILE A 464 -11.82 20.85 18.78
C ILE A 464 -11.07 20.41 20.04
N LEU A 465 -11.02 19.11 20.30
CA LEU A 465 -10.28 18.52 21.43
C LEU A 465 -9.40 17.37 20.95
N LYS A 466 -8.11 17.35 21.30
CA LYS A 466 -7.36 16.08 21.39
C LYS A 466 -7.90 15.33 22.59
N ILE A 467 -8.53 14.18 22.36
CA ILE A 467 -9.12 13.38 23.43
C ILE A 467 -7.98 12.87 24.35
N PRO A 468 -8.04 13.11 25.67
CA PRO A 468 -6.99 12.69 26.58
C PRO A 468 -6.64 11.21 26.44
N HIS A 469 -5.35 10.91 26.55
CA HIS A 469 -4.84 9.55 26.72
C HIS A 469 -5.26 8.59 25.60
N HIS A 470 -5.11 9.03 24.35
CA HIS A 470 -5.47 8.30 23.12
C HIS A 470 -6.92 7.79 23.10
N GLY A 471 -7.81 8.41 23.89
CA GLY A 471 -9.17 7.97 24.10
C GLY A 471 -9.32 6.74 25.00
N SER A 472 -8.41 6.52 25.96
CA SER A 472 -8.51 5.50 27.02
C SER A 472 -9.83 5.60 27.81
N ASN A 473 -10.10 4.65 28.69
CA ASN A 473 -11.31 4.68 29.53
C ASN A 473 -11.26 5.68 30.71
N ARG A 474 -10.14 6.39 30.90
CA ARG A 474 -9.90 7.39 31.97
C ARG A 474 -10.38 8.78 31.55
N GLN A 475 -11.69 8.95 31.35
CA GLN A 475 -12.29 10.20 30.88
C GLN A 475 -13.28 10.77 31.90
N SER A 476 -13.14 12.04 32.26
CA SER A 476 -14.13 12.80 33.03
C SER A 476 -15.25 13.29 32.11
N PRO A 477 -16.52 12.89 32.31
CA PRO A 477 -17.63 13.36 31.49
C PRO A 477 -17.83 14.87 31.59
N ALA A 478 -17.64 15.44 32.79
CA ALA A 478 -17.78 16.87 33.03
C ALA A 478 -16.71 17.69 32.30
N PHE A 479 -15.48 17.18 32.18
CA PHE A 479 -14.43 17.81 31.36
C PHE A 479 -14.83 17.83 29.89
N LEU A 480 -15.21 16.67 29.31
CA LEU A 480 -15.57 16.58 27.89
C LEU A 480 -16.81 17.42 27.54
N GLU A 481 -17.79 17.51 28.45
CA GLU A 481 -18.97 18.37 28.31
C GLU A 481 -18.60 19.86 28.38
N ALA A 482 -17.76 20.27 29.33
CA ALA A 482 -17.35 21.66 29.52
C ALA A 482 -16.39 22.20 28.45
N VAL A 483 -15.60 21.34 27.79
CA VAL A 483 -14.87 21.73 26.57
C VAL A 483 -15.85 22.09 25.45
N GLY A 484 -16.95 21.35 25.31
CA GLY A 484 -18.00 21.61 24.32
C GLY A 484 -17.54 21.39 22.87
N ALA A 485 -16.57 20.51 22.64
CA ALA A 485 -15.93 20.32 21.34
C ALA A 485 -16.89 19.74 20.28
N ARG A 486 -16.91 20.39 19.11
CA ARG A 486 -17.65 19.94 17.92
C ARG A 486 -16.93 18.78 17.22
N ALA A 487 -15.60 18.73 17.31
CA ALA A 487 -14.79 17.64 16.79
C ALA A 487 -13.82 17.08 17.85
N ALA A 488 -13.71 15.75 17.88
CA ALA A 488 -12.84 14.98 18.75
C ALA A 488 -11.74 14.33 17.91
N LEU A 489 -10.49 14.74 18.12
CA LEU A 489 -9.32 14.15 17.48
C LEU A 489 -8.71 13.09 18.41
N ILE A 490 -8.47 11.90 17.88
CA ILE A 490 -7.84 10.80 18.61
C ILE A 490 -6.59 10.39 17.84
N SER A 491 -5.42 10.63 18.44
CA SER A 491 -4.17 9.98 18.01
C SER A 491 -4.17 8.55 18.55
N VAL A 492 -3.92 7.58 17.69
CA VAL A 492 -4.01 6.13 17.98
C VAL A 492 -3.44 5.33 16.80
N GLY A 493 -2.77 4.21 17.09
CA GLY A 493 -2.23 3.32 16.06
C GLY A 493 -3.22 2.26 15.58
N SER A 494 -3.13 1.87 14.30
CA SER A 494 -3.89 0.73 13.73
C SER A 494 -3.58 -0.59 14.45
N ASP A 495 -2.33 -0.76 14.85
CA ASP A 495 -1.79 -1.97 15.45
C ASP A 495 -1.79 -1.88 17.00
N ASN A 496 -2.61 -1.01 17.61
CA ASN A 496 -2.57 -0.77 19.05
C ASN A 496 -3.13 -1.95 19.88
N GLY A 497 -2.33 -2.43 20.83
CA GLY A 497 -2.73 -3.47 21.79
C GLY A 497 -3.41 -2.95 23.05
N TYR A 498 -3.50 -1.63 23.25
CA TYR A 498 -4.00 -1.00 24.48
C TYR A 498 -5.53 -0.97 24.58
N GLY A 499 -6.24 -1.36 23.50
CA GLY A 499 -7.70 -1.29 23.44
C GLY A 499 -8.20 0.16 23.36
N HIS A 500 -7.44 1.04 22.70
CA HIS A 500 -7.75 2.45 22.56
C HIS A 500 -8.21 2.78 21.12
N PRO A 501 -9.09 3.78 20.92
CA PRO A 501 -9.91 4.42 21.94
C PRO A 501 -10.98 3.46 22.50
N ALA A 502 -11.26 3.58 23.80
CA ALA A 502 -12.14 2.70 24.52
C ALA A 502 -13.61 2.82 24.04
N PRO A 503 -14.39 1.72 24.01
CA PRO A 503 -15.80 1.76 23.61
C PRO A 503 -16.67 2.69 24.46
N SER A 504 -16.36 2.83 25.75
CA SER A 504 -17.01 3.78 26.68
C SER A 504 -16.78 5.23 26.25
N THR A 505 -15.55 5.57 25.90
CA THR A 505 -15.13 6.90 25.42
C THR A 505 -15.77 7.24 24.09
N LEU A 506 -15.77 6.30 23.13
CA LEU A 506 -16.49 6.47 21.85
C LEU A 506 -18.02 6.62 22.05
N ALA A 507 -18.60 5.95 23.04
CA ALA A 507 -20.02 6.12 23.38
C ALA A 507 -20.31 7.48 24.03
N LEU A 508 -19.42 7.97 24.91
CA LEU A 508 -19.53 9.27 25.56
C LEU A 508 -19.43 10.43 24.54
N LEU A 509 -18.44 10.40 23.65
CA LEU A 509 -18.27 11.42 22.60
C LEU A 509 -19.48 11.48 21.65
N ARG A 510 -20.07 10.33 21.31
CA ARG A 510 -21.32 10.26 20.52
C ARG A 510 -22.52 10.85 21.26
N ARG A 511 -22.65 10.66 22.58
CA ARG A 511 -23.72 11.28 23.38
C ARG A 511 -23.57 12.80 23.46
N LEU A 512 -22.32 13.30 23.48
CA LEU A 512 -22.00 14.73 23.44
C LEU A 512 -22.09 15.35 22.02
N GLY A 513 -22.42 14.54 21.00
CA GLY A 513 -22.58 15.02 19.62
C GLY A 513 -21.28 15.34 18.87
N ALA A 514 -20.11 15.01 19.44
CA ALA A 514 -18.82 15.33 18.85
C ALA A 514 -18.50 14.44 17.63
N ALA A 515 -18.05 15.06 16.53
CA ALA A 515 -17.55 14.34 15.37
C ALA A 515 -16.18 13.69 15.68
N VAL A 516 -16.11 12.36 15.70
CA VAL A 516 -14.89 11.62 16.08
C VAL A 516 -14.02 11.33 14.85
N HIS A 517 -12.79 11.85 14.86
CA HIS A 517 -11.75 11.59 13.87
C HIS A 517 -10.57 10.86 14.51
N ARG A 518 -10.01 9.87 13.82
CA ARG A 518 -8.95 8.98 14.36
C ARG A 518 -7.85 8.75 13.34
N THR A 519 -6.58 8.83 13.74
CA THR A 519 -5.44 8.57 12.86
C THR A 519 -5.48 7.17 12.26
N ASP A 520 -5.83 6.13 13.04
CA ASP A 520 -5.83 4.74 12.59
C ASP A 520 -6.81 4.39 11.44
N HIS A 521 -7.80 5.24 11.14
CA HIS A 521 -8.70 5.09 9.98
C HIS A 521 -8.40 6.08 8.85
N SER A 522 -7.65 7.15 9.14
CA SER A 522 -7.64 8.38 8.33
C SER A 522 -6.26 8.91 7.99
N GLY A 523 -5.20 8.29 8.49
CA GLY A 523 -3.85 8.86 8.47
C GLY A 523 -3.80 10.21 9.18
N ASP A 524 -2.96 11.10 8.69
CA ASP A 524 -2.83 12.46 9.24
C ASP A 524 -4.16 13.24 9.17
N LEU A 525 -4.48 13.99 10.23
CA LEU A 525 -5.71 14.79 10.36
C LEU A 525 -5.36 16.28 10.43
N ALA A 526 -5.75 17.07 9.43
CA ALA A 526 -5.51 18.51 9.37
C ALA A 526 -6.74 19.30 9.84
N VAL A 527 -6.55 20.24 10.76
CA VAL A 527 -7.49 21.32 11.04
C VAL A 527 -7.25 22.46 10.05
N VAL A 528 -8.30 22.93 9.38
CA VAL A 528 -8.25 24.01 8.38
C VAL A 528 -9.26 25.11 8.71
N GLU A 529 -8.93 26.35 8.35
CA GLU A 529 -9.92 27.44 8.30
C GLU A 529 -10.84 27.27 7.07
N THR A 530 -12.11 27.55 7.24
CA THR A 530 -13.16 27.50 6.21
C THR A 530 -14.10 28.70 6.38
N GLU A 531 -14.90 29.02 5.36
CA GLU A 531 -15.85 30.15 5.41
C GLU A 531 -16.88 30.03 6.57
N GLY A 532 -17.14 28.81 7.05
CA GLY A 532 -18.04 28.51 8.18
C GLY A 532 -17.36 28.29 9.54
N GLY A 533 -16.04 28.53 9.66
CA GLY A 533 -15.26 28.29 10.88
C GLY A 533 -14.09 27.34 10.65
N MET A 534 -14.01 26.24 11.40
CA MET A 534 -12.95 25.23 11.23
C MET A 534 -13.51 23.87 10.81
N ALA A 535 -12.73 23.12 10.03
CA ALA A 535 -13.04 21.76 9.61
C ALA A 535 -11.84 20.82 9.83
N VAL A 536 -12.11 19.51 9.91
CA VAL A 536 -11.09 18.45 10.00
C VAL A 536 -11.03 17.69 8.68
N VAL A 537 -9.85 17.64 8.07
CA VAL A 537 -9.58 16.99 6.77
C VAL A 537 -8.60 15.84 6.98
N SER A 538 -9.03 14.61 6.69
CA SER A 538 -8.17 13.42 6.68
C SER A 538 -7.30 13.37 5.42
N ARG A 539 -6.02 13.00 5.54
CA ARG A 539 -5.20 12.62 4.37
C ARG A 539 -5.70 11.33 3.70
N GLY A 540 -6.32 10.45 4.48
CA GLY A 540 -6.46 9.03 4.18
C GLY A 540 -5.27 8.24 4.74
N PRO A 541 -5.41 6.92 4.95
CA PRO A 541 -4.32 6.07 5.42
C PRO A 541 -3.08 6.23 4.53
N ALA A 542 -1.89 6.11 5.13
CA ALA A 542 -0.64 6.35 4.42
C ALA A 542 -0.43 5.33 3.26
N PRO A 543 0.04 5.78 2.08
CA PRO A 543 0.50 4.92 0.98
C PRO A 543 1.84 4.24 1.30
#